data_AF-A0A6C0HHT2-F1
#
_entry.id   AF-A0A6C0HHT2-F1
#
_cell.length_a   1.000
_cell.length_b   1.000
_cell.length_c   1.000
_cell.angle_alpha   90.00
_cell.angle_beta   90.00
_cell.angle_gamma   90.00
#
_symmetry.space_group_name_H-M   'P 1'
#
loop_
_entity.id
_entity.type
_entity.pdbx_description
1 polymer ?
#
loop_
_entity_poly.entity_id
_entity_poly.type
_entity_poly.pdbx_seq_one_letter_code
_entity_poly.pdbx_strand_id
1 'polypeptide(L)'
;MSTIDYHPSITEKLNFFLKTEKIPNIIFHGPSGSGKRTIVNTFVSDIYHNNKELMKAYVMNVNCAHGKGIKFVREDLKFFAKTHINIKGSGHFKTVILSNADNLTTDAQSALRRCIELFCHTTRFFIIVEDKYKLLKPILSRLCEIFVSEPNKDGTRVNLHKLSIQKTFGPQLDKKKANWLKNTLNGLHASVASGSKIDYCTLLDLSDKLYEKGYSGLDLMEYIQAIPLGALPPCPRTQEQTAKIDMSQTDDTDPPKQSPGDAVDSPAGIEPPKQSPSPAGIEPPKQSHGGGGAEPPKQSHGGGGQVQQMAEPPKYQLLLTFHKVKKEFRNEKLFMTFILNFYFLRSDLDLENISFM
;
A
#
# COMPACT_ATOMS: atom_id res chain seq x y z
N MET A 1 11.83 -21.12 19.14
CA MET A 1 12.44 -20.64 17.87
C MET A 1 13.93 -20.82 18.01
N SER A 2 14.55 -21.68 17.20
CA SER A 2 16.00 -21.73 17.07
C SER A 2 16.46 -20.42 16.42
N THR A 3 17.11 -19.55 17.19
CA THR A 3 17.72 -18.34 16.67
C THR A 3 18.89 -18.74 15.78
N ILE A 4 18.69 -18.68 14.47
CA ILE A 4 19.79 -18.70 13.51
C ILE A 4 20.65 -17.47 13.84
N ASP A 5 21.80 -17.71 14.46
CA ASP A 5 22.73 -16.63 14.77
C ASP A 5 23.48 -16.26 13.49
N TYR A 6 23.06 -15.14 12.91
CA TYR A 6 23.70 -14.60 11.71
C TYR A 6 24.97 -13.79 12.02
N HIS A 7 25.31 -13.56 13.30
CA HIS A 7 26.41 -12.70 13.75
C HIS A 7 27.19 -13.29 14.94
N PRO A 8 27.80 -14.49 14.80
CA PRO A 8 28.44 -15.20 15.92
C PRO A 8 29.49 -14.38 16.66
N SER A 9 30.31 -13.61 15.94
CA SER A 9 31.35 -12.74 16.52
C SER A 9 30.81 -11.56 17.34
N ILE A 10 29.55 -11.18 17.15
CA ILE A 10 28.86 -10.18 17.98
C ILE A 10 28.28 -10.87 19.21
N THR A 11 27.62 -12.01 19.02
CA THR A 11 27.06 -12.83 20.10
C THR A 11 28.13 -13.28 21.10
N GLU A 12 29.33 -13.66 20.65
CA GLU A 12 30.47 -13.98 21.51
C GLU A 12 30.90 -12.80 22.39
N LYS A 13 30.98 -11.59 21.83
CA LYS A 13 31.32 -10.36 22.59
C LYS A 13 30.25 -10.01 23.62
N LEU A 14 28.97 -10.16 23.25
CA LEU A 14 27.86 -9.94 24.16
C LEU A 14 27.86 -10.99 25.29
N ASN A 15 28.08 -12.26 24.97
CA ASN A 15 28.24 -13.33 25.95
C ASN A 15 29.43 -13.11 26.90
N PHE A 16 30.52 -12.49 26.43
CA PHE A 16 31.63 -12.08 27.30
C PHE A 16 31.20 -11.00 28.30
N PHE A 17 30.39 -10.01 27.88
CA PHE A 17 29.85 -9.01 28.81
C PHE A 17 28.88 -9.62 29.84
N LEU A 18 28.09 -10.63 29.46
CA LEU A 18 27.24 -11.38 30.41
C LEU A 18 28.11 -12.13 31.44
N LYS A 19 29.08 -12.94 30.98
CA LYS A 19 29.98 -13.74 31.84
C LYS A 19 30.84 -12.92 32.80
N THR A 20 31.15 -11.67 32.44
CA THR A 20 31.95 -10.76 33.28
C THR A 20 31.11 -9.82 34.14
N GLU A 21 29.77 -9.86 34.01
CA GLU A 21 28.78 -8.98 34.64
C GLU A 21 29.02 -7.47 34.42
N LYS A 22 29.94 -7.11 33.51
CA LYS A 22 30.44 -5.75 33.26
C LYS A 22 29.99 -5.27 31.88
N ILE A 23 28.69 -5.03 31.77
CA ILE A 23 28.04 -4.60 30.52
C ILE A 23 28.11 -3.08 30.37
N PRO A 24 28.94 -2.50 29.48
CA PRO A 24 29.00 -1.05 29.29
C PRO A 24 27.70 -0.50 28.69
N ASN A 25 27.58 0.82 28.57
CA ASN A 25 26.61 1.40 27.64
C ASN A 25 27.05 1.07 26.20
N ILE A 26 26.13 0.69 25.31
CA ILE A 26 26.47 0.19 23.95
C ILE A 26 25.67 0.95 22.88
N ILE A 27 26.33 1.24 21.76
CA ILE A 27 25.67 1.69 20.52
C ILE A 27 25.78 0.62 19.43
N PHE A 28 24.64 0.23 18.90
CA PHE A 28 24.50 -0.69 17.78
C PHE A 28 24.18 0.13 16.52
N HIS A 29 25.06 0.10 15.53
CA HIS A 29 24.90 0.85 14.27
C HIS A 29 25.18 -0.03 13.05
N GLY A 30 24.76 0.43 11.88
CA GLY A 30 24.91 -0.30 10.61
C GLY A 30 23.63 -0.32 9.77
N PRO A 31 23.65 -0.95 8.58
CA PRO A 31 22.54 -0.91 7.62
C PRO A 31 21.18 -1.38 8.19
N SER A 32 20.10 -0.89 7.58
CA SER A 32 18.74 -1.29 7.92
C SER A 32 18.50 -2.78 7.66
N GLY A 33 17.62 -3.44 8.42
CA GLY A 33 17.34 -4.87 8.23
C GLY A 33 18.47 -5.84 8.61
N SER A 34 19.57 -5.39 9.22
CA SER A 34 20.71 -6.24 9.62
C SER A 34 20.50 -7.09 10.88
N GLY A 35 19.34 -6.97 11.54
CA GLY A 35 19.02 -7.70 12.79
C GLY A 35 19.33 -6.97 14.10
N LYS A 36 19.84 -5.72 14.06
CA LYS A 36 20.21 -4.89 15.23
C LYS A 36 19.22 -4.98 16.40
N ARG A 37 17.93 -4.74 16.15
CA ARG A 37 16.87 -4.75 17.17
C ARG A 37 16.64 -6.14 17.77
N THR A 38 16.79 -7.19 16.97
CA THR A 38 16.70 -8.58 17.44
C THR A 38 17.86 -8.90 18.38
N ILE A 39 19.10 -8.56 18.00
CA ILE A 39 20.30 -8.76 18.83
C ILE A 39 20.14 -8.07 20.19
N VAL A 40 19.73 -6.80 20.20
CA VAL A 40 19.53 -6.04 21.46
C VAL A 40 18.41 -6.65 22.30
N ASN A 41 17.28 -7.02 21.69
CA ASN A 41 16.18 -7.65 22.44
C ASN A 41 16.59 -8.99 23.05
N THR A 42 17.30 -9.85 22.31
CA THR A 42 17.83 -11.13 22.82
C THR A 42 18.81 -10.89 23.96
N PHE A 43 19.82 -10.03 23.76
CA PHE A 43 20.80 -9.69 24.78
C PHE A 43 20.15 -9.16 26.07
N VAL A 44 19.14 -8.29 25.95
CA VAL A 44 18.41 -7.78 27.13
C VAL A 44 17.56 -8.87 27.79
N SER A 45 16.95 -9.78 27.02
CA SER A 45 16.31 -10.96 27.61
C SER A 45 17.30 -11.83 28.39
N ASP A 46 18.52 -12.01 27.89
CA ASP A 46 19.57 -12.80 28.57
C ASP A 46 20.06 -12.11 29.86
N ILE A 47 20.21 -10.78 29.86
CA ILE A 47 20.53 -9.99 31.07
C ILE A 47 19.51 -10.21 32.19
N TYR A 48 18.21 -10.30 31.85
CA TYR A 48 17.13 -10.51 32.83
C TYR A 48 16.67 -11.97 32.91
N HIS A 49 17.52 -12.94 32.50
CA HIS A 49 17.27 -14.38 32.54
C HIS A 49 15.91 -14.82 31.96
N ASN A 50 15.48 -14.17 30.87
CA ASN A 50 14.18 -14.34 30.21
C ASN A 50 12.95 -14.08 31.11
N ASN A 51 13.13 -13.44 32.27
CA ASN A 51 12.03 -13.10 33.17
C ASN A 51 11.27 -11.85 32.69
N LYS A 52 10.09 -12.07 32.13
CA LYS A 52 9.21 -11.04 31.56
C LYS A 52 8.75 -9.98 32.57
N GLU A 53 8.62 -10.32 33.84
CA GLU A 53 8.18 -9.39 34.89
C GLU A 53 9.28 -8.37 35.20
N LEU A 54 10.51 -8.84 35.38
CA LEU A 54 11.69 -7.99 35.57
C LEU A 54 11.93 -7.11 34.34
N MET A 55 11.80 -7.66 33.13
CA MET A 55 11.89 -6.87 31.90
C MET A 55 10.84 -5.75 31.86
N LYS A 56 9.57 -6.05 32.17
CA LYS A 56 8.48 -5.04 32.18
C LYS A 56 8.71 -3.94 33.22
N ALA A 57 9.35 -4.25 34.34
CA ALA A 57 9.64 -3.29 35.40
C ALA A 57 10.91 -2.45 35.14
N TYR A 58 11.95 -3.05 34.56
CA TYR A 58 13.31 -2.48 34.55
C TYR A 58 13.87 -2.15 33.15
N VAL A 59 13.17 -2.52 32.08
CA VAL A 59 13.51 -2.18 30.69
C VAL A 59 12.54 -1.14 30.14
N MET A 60 13.04 0.02 29.76
CA MET A 60 12.29 1.01 28.99
C MET A 60 12.73 0.97 27.52
N ASN A 61 11.80 0.65 26.62
CA ASN A 61 12.03 0.64 25.18
C ASN A 61 11.35 1.85 24.53
N VAL A 62 12.11 2.64 23.77
CA VAL A 62 11.65 3.90 23.16
C VAL A 62 12.03 3.90 21.68
N ASN A 63 11.10 4.30 20.82
CA ASN A 63 11.40 4.74 19.46
C ASN A 63 11.41 6.27 19.42
N CYS A 64 12.59 6.85 19.18
CA CYS A 64 12.79 8.30 19.13
C CYS A 64 12.13 8.96 17.92
N ALA A 65 11.89 8.21 16.82
CA ALA A 65 11.23 8.73 15.63
C ALA A 65 9.73 9.06 15.85
N HIS A 66 9.08 8.49 16.88
CA HIS A 66 7.66 8.72 17.16
C HIS A 66 7.43 9.98 18.04
N GLY A 67 7.84 11.14 17.52
CA GLY A 67 7.53 12.45 18.12
C GLY A 67 8.12 12.69 19.52
N LYS A 68 9.16 11.95 19.91
CA LYS A 68 9.81 12.08 21.23
C LYS A 68 10.74 13.28 21.28
N GLY A 69 10.15 14.46 21.50
CA GLY A 69 10.89 15.72 21.67
C GLY A 69 11.74 15.79 22.94
N ILE A 70 12.47 16.91 23.10
CA ILE A 70 13.41 17.14 24.21
C ILE A 70 12.80 16.95 25.61
N LYS A 71 11.50 17.23 25.78
CA LYS A 71 10.76 17.06 27.03
C LYS A 71 10.87 15.62 27.55
N PHE A 72 10.65 14.63 26.68
CA PHE A 72 10.77 13.21 27.01
C PHE A 72 12.15 12.84 27.58
N VAL A 73 13.22 13.39 27.01
CA VAL A 73 14.60 13.11 27.44
C VAL A 73 14.91 13.78 28.80
N ARG A 74 14.38 14.98 29.05
CA ARG A 74 14.62 15.75 30.27
C ARG A 74 13.75 15.34 31.46
N GLU A 75 12.55 14.85 31.20
CA GLU A 75 11.54 14.48 32.20
C GLU A 75 11.42 12.96 32.30
N ASP A 76 10.67 12.31 31.40
CA ASP A 76 10.33 10.88 31.46
C ASP A 76 11.56 9.97 31.58
N LEU A 77 12.55 10.16 30.70
CA LEU A 77 13.78 9.36 30.69
C LEU A 77 14.61 9.58 31.97
N LYS A 78 14.71 10.83 32.41
CA LYS A 78 15.43 11.20 33.63
C LYS A 78 14.73 10.66 34.89
N PHE A 79 13.40 10.69 34.92
CA PHE A 79 12.59 10.13 36.00
C PHE A 79 12.76 8.62 36.07
N PHE A 80 12.64 7.92 34.94
CA PHE A 80 12.89 6.48 34.87
C PHE A 80 14.30 6.12 35.37
N ALA A 81 15.35 6.84 34.96
CA ALA A 81 16.72 6.58 35.41
C ALA A 81 16.97 6.96 36.89
N LYS A 82 16.26 7.97 37.43
CA LYS A 82 16.40 8.42 38.83
C LYS A 82 15.69 7.50 39.84
N THR A 83 14.54 6.93 39.50
CA THR A 83 13.75 6.13 40.46
C THR A 83 14.58 4.96 41.01
N HIS A 84 14.83 4.94 42.31
CA HIS A 84 15.53 3.82 42.95
C HIS A 84 14.66 2.57 42.96
N ILE A 85 15.27 1.40 42.76
CA ILE A 85 14.58 0.12 42.79
C ILE A 85 15.39 -0.82 43.68
N ASN A 86 14.70 -1.44 44.64
CA ASN A 86 15.25 -2.45 45.52
C ASN A 86 15.10 -3.82 44.83
N ILE A 87 16.04 -4.14 43.94
CA ILE A 87 16.02 -5.37 43.14
C ILE A 87 16.41 -6.53 44.06
N LYS A 88 15.49 -7.47 44.26
CA LYS A 88 15.76 -8.73 44.98
C LYS A 88 16.45 -9.70 44.02
N GLY A 89 17.77 -9.64 43.94
CA GLY A 89 18.60 -10.47 43.06
C GLY A 89 20.05 -9.98 43.01
N SER A 90 20.97 -10.83 42.53
CA SER A 90 22.38 -10.49 42.33
C SER A 90 22.55 -9.70 41.03
N GLY A 91 22.72 -8.38 41.13
CA GLY A 91 22.50 -7.47 39.99
C GLY A 91 21.01 -7.09 39.88
N HIS A 92 20.60 -6.13 39.06
CA HIS A 92 21.23 -5.57 37.88
C HIS A 92 20.80 -4.10 37.71
N PHE A 93 21.52 -3.33 36.90
CA PHE A 93 21.13 -1.98 36.50
C PHE A 93 19.77 -1.93 35.77
N LYS A 94 19.19 -0.74 35.67
CA LYS A 94 18.08 -0.46 34.75
C LYS A 94 18.56 -0.45 33.30
N THR A 95 17.71 -0.86 32.38
CA THR A 95 18.03 -0.83 30.94
C THR A 95 17.15 0.17 30.21
N VAL A 96 17.77 1.04 29.42
CA VAL A 96 17.06 1.92 28.46
C VAL A 96 17.49 1.56 27.04
N ILE A 97 16.53 1.19 26.21
CA ILE A 97 16.72 0.93 24.78
C ILE A 97 16.17 2.13 23.99
N LEU A 98 17.05 2.85 23.30
CA LEU A 98 16.69 3.97 22.43
C LEU A 98 16.89 3.58 20.97
N SER A 99 15.79 3.36 20.26
CA SER A 99 15.80 3.08 18.82
C SER A 99 15.59 4.36 18.00
N ASN A 100 16.30 4.45 16.87
CA ASN A 100 16.24 5.56 15.92
C ASN A 100 16.63 6.91 16.57
N ALA A 101 17.59 6.88 17.51
CA ALA A 101 18.04 8.05 18.27
C ALA A 101 18.69 9.15 17.41
N ASP A 102 19.05 8.85 16.16
CA ASP A 102 19.49 9.81 15.16
C ASP A 102 18.40 10.80 14.72
N ASN A 103 17.14 10.52 15.04
CA ASN A 103 15.99 11.42 14.80
C ASN A 103 15.75 12.41 15.95
N LEU A 104 16.56 12.37 17.01
CA LEU A 104 16.52 13.36 18.09
C LEU A 104 17.21 14.66 17.67
N THR A 105 16.61 15.80 18.01
CA THR A 105 17.23 17.13 17.82
C THR A 105 18.54 17.24 18.60
N THR A 106 19.45 18.11 18.17
CA THR A 106 20.76 18.36 18.80
C THR A 106 20.66 18.68 20.29
N ASP A 107 19.63 19.42 20.72
CA ASP A 107 19.38 19.74 22.13
C ASP A 107 18.87 18.52 22.92
N ALA A 108 18.04 17.68 22.31
CA ALA A 108 17.60 16.42 22.91
C ALA A 108 18.77 15.42 23.03
N GLN A 109 19.63 15.34 22.01
CA GLN A 109 20.89 14.59 22.07
C GLN A 109 21.82 15.13 23.17
N SER A 110 21.94 16.45 23.33
CA SER A 110 22.74 17.08 24.39
C SER A 110 22.20 16.78 25.79
N ALA A 111 20.87 16.76 25.96
CA ALA A 111 20.23 16.31 27.18
C ALA A 111 20.45 14.81 27.44
N LEU A 112 20.40 13.97 26.40
CA LEU A 112 20.64 12.53 26.47
C LEU A 112 22.08 12.23 26.89
N ARG A 113 23.08 12.92 26.31
CA ARG A 113 24.49 12.86 26.73
C ARG A 113 24.64 13.05 28.24
N ARG A 114 24.01 14.09 28.80
CA ARG A 114 24.05 14.39 30.23
C ARG A 114 23.31 13.34 31.07
N CYS A 115 22.23 12.76 30.54
CA CYS A 115 21.51 11.66 31.17
C CYS A 115 22.40 10.39 31.28
N ILE A 116 23.08 10.03 30.19
CA ILE A 116 24.03 8.90 30.14
C ILE A 116 25.18 9.09 31.15
N GLU A 117 25.72 10.31 31.26
CA GLU A 117 26.76 10.64 32.25
C GLU A 117 26.28 10.50 33.70
N LEU A 118 25.11 11.07 34.03
CA LEU A 118 24.60 11.13 35.39
C LEU A 118 24.15 9.76 35.94
N PHE A 119 23.72 8.85 35.08
CA PHE A 119 23.10 7.58 35.50
C PHE A 119 23.87 6.32 35.09
N CYS A 120 25.10 6.43 34.57
CA CYS A 120 25.91 5.29 34.10
C CYS A 120 26.12 4.17 35.16
N HIS A 121 26.11 4.54 36.45
CA HIS A 121 26.23 3.61 37.57
C HIS A 121 24.94 2.80 37.81
N THR A 122 23.76 3.39 37.64
CA THR A 122 22.45 2.78 37.96
C THR A 122 21.71 2.23 36.74
N THR A 123 22.00 2.77 35.56
CA THR A 123 21.26 2.55 34.31
C THR A 123 22.24 2.34 33.16
N ARG A 124 22.00 1.32 32.35
CA ARG A 124 22.74 1.08 31.09
C ARG A 124 21.87 1.44 29.89
N PHE A 125 22.50 2.10 28.93
CA PHE A 125 21.88 2.62 27.73
C PHE A 125 22.31 1.80 26.51
N PHE A 126 21.33 1.28 25.77
CA PHE A 126 21.51 0.62 24.49
C PHE A 126 20.88 1.46 23.40
N ILE A 127 21.72 2.06 22.55
CA ILE A 127 21.28 2.92 21.44
C ILE A 127 21.33 2.11 20.14
N ILE A 128 20.26 2.18 19.35
CA ILE A 128 20.16 1.59 18.02
C ILE A 128 19.98 2.70 17.00
N VAL A 129 20.93 2.83 16.08
CA VAL A 129 20.87 3.77 14.94
C VAL A 129 21.24 3.06 13.64
N GLU A 130 21.00 3.70 12.51
CA GLU A 130 21.51 3.22 11.22
C GLU A 130 22.87 3.86 10.93
N ASP A 131 22.90 5.19 10.91
CA ASP A 131 24.09 6.01 10.80
C ASP A 131 24.49 6.59 12.16
N LYS A 132 25.74 6.38 12.56
CA LYS A 132 26.31 6.93 13.80
C LYS A 132 26.73 8.39 13.67
N TYR A 133 27.01 8.89 12.46
CA TYR A 133 27.53 10.25 12.24
C TYR A 133 26.49 11.34 12.46
N LYS A 134 25.20 10.99 12.44
CA LYS A 134 24.08 11.85 12.86
C LYS A 134 24.01 12.09 14.38
N LEU A 135 24.73 11.29 15.18
CA LEU A 135 24.82 11.50 16.62
C LEU A 135 25.99 12.43 16.98
N LEU A 136 25.78 13.27 17.99
CA LEU A 136 26.83 14.11 18.56
C LEU A 136 28.02 13.24 19.03
N LYS A 137 29.24 13.53 18.54
CA LYS A 137 30.49 12.84 18.94
C LYS A 137 30.65 12.62 20.46
N PRO A 138 30.29 13.59 21.34
CA PRO A 138 30.28 13.36 22.79
C PRO A 138 29.42 12.20 23.30
N ILE A 139 28.32 11.84 22.61
CA ILE A 139 27.54 10.64 22.93
C ILE A 139 28.32 9.39 22.54
N LEU A 140 28.83 9.33 21.31
CA LEU A 140 29.59 8.18 20.80
C LEU A 140 30.78 7.85 21.71
N SER A 141 31.50 8.86 22.19
CA SER A 141 32.62 8.73 23.13
C SER A 141 32.28 8.11 24.49
N ARG A 142 31.00 7.92 24.83
CA ARG A 142 30.51 7.35 26.12
C ARG A 142 29.90 5.95 25.95
N LEU A 143 29.92 5.40 24.74
CA LEU A 143 29.28 4.15 24.37
C LEU A 143 30.31 3.18 23.75
N CYS A 144 30.22 1.90 24.07
CA CYS A 144 30.92 0.86 23.34
C CYS A 144 30.30 0.71 21.95
N GLU A 145 31.09 0.83 20.89
CA GLU A 145 30.59 0.75 19.52
C GLU A 145 30.54 -0.70 19.02
N ILE A 146 29.36 -1.15 18.59
CA ILE A 146 29.16 -2.43 17.91
C ILE A 146 28.55 -2.16 16.52
N PHE A 147 29.36 -2.39 15.50
CA PHE A 147 28.89 -2.42 14.12
C PHE A 147 28.21 -3.75 13.82
N VAL A 148 26.99 -3.69 13.28
CA VAL A 148 26.22 -4.84 12.81
C VAL A 148 26.09 -4.73 11.30
N SER A 149 26.89 -5.50 10.56
CA SER A 149 26.82 -5.60 9.10
C SER A 149 25.53 -6.30 8.65
N GLU A 150 25.19 -6.20 7.36
CA GLU A 150 24.23 -7.15 6.79
C GLU A 150 24.80 -8.57 6.90
N PRO A 151 24.01 -9.56 7.30
CA PRO A 151 24.49 -10.93 7.42
C PRO A 151 24.76 -11.54 6.05
N ASN A 152 25.79 -12.38 6.00
CA ASN A 152 26.16 -13.11 4.80
C ASN A 152 25.45 -14.46 4.79
N LYS A 153 24.68 -14.73 3.73
CA LYS A 153 24.08 -16.04 3.46
C LYS A 153 24.56 -16.50 2.10
N ASP A 154 25.23 -17.65 2.06
CA ASP A 154 25.71 -18.30 0.85
C ASP A 154 26.57 -17.36 -0.04
N GLY A 155 27.42 -16.54 0.59
CA GLY A 155 28.32 -15.58 -0.08
C GLY A 155 27.69 -14.22 -0.40
N THR A 156 26.36 -14.08 -0.31
CA THR A 156 25.64 -12.84 -0.60
C THR A 156 25.22 -12.12 0.69
N ARG A 157 25.40 -10.79 0.75
CA ARG A 157 24.82 -9.96 1.82
C ARG A 157 23.30 -9.93 1.65
N VAL A 158 22.58 -10.44 2.64
CA VAL A 158 21.11 -10.52 2.60
C VAL A 158 20.49 -9.63 3.67
N ASN A 159 19.55 -8.79 3.23
CA ASN A 159 18.77 -7.99 4.14
C ASN A 159 17.70 -8.88 4.82
N LEU A 160 17.77 -9.05 6.16
CA LEU A 160 16.88 -10.00 6.85
C LEU A 160 15.40 -9.62 6.75
N HIS A 161 15.09 -8.33 6.62
CA HIS A 161 13.71 -7.88 6.42
C HIS A 161 13.17 -8.33 5.04
N LYS A 162 13.95 -8.11 3.97
CA LYS A 162 13.60 -8.61 2.62
C LYS A 162 13.50 -10.14 2.60
N LEU A 163 14.43 -10.84 3.25
CA LEU A 163 14.41 -12.30 3.37
C LEU A 163 13.18 -12.79 4.15
N SER A 164 12.74 -12.08 5.18
CA SER A 164 11.52 -12.41 5.93
C SER A 164 10.27 -12.19 5.06
N ILE A 165 10.20 -11.09 4.31
CA ILE A 165 9.10 -10.84 3.36
C ILE A 165 9.05 -11.95 2.31
N GLN A 166 10.17 -12.32 1.69
CA GLN A 166 10.24 -13.39 0.69
C GLN A 166 9.93 -14.79 1.26
N LYS A 167 10.13 -15.03 2.56
CA LYS A 167 9.71 -16.28 3.21
C LYS A 167 8.20 -16.31 3.48
N THR A 168 7.61 -15.19 3.89
CA THR A 168 6.18 -15.07 4.21
C THR A 168 5.30 -14.95 2.97
N PHE A 169 5.75 -14.16 1.99
CA PHE A 169 5.07 -13.81 0.73
C PHE A 169 5.90 -14.27 -0.47
N GLY A 170 6.41 -15.50 -0.40
CA GLY A 170 7.28 -16.05 -1.44
C GLY A 170 6.50 -16.60 -2.65
N PRO A 171 7.13 -16.70 -3.83
CA PRO A 171 6.46 -17.10 -5.08
C PRO A 171 5.85 -18.52 -5.06
N GLN A 172 6.14 -19.35 -4.05
CA GLN A 172 5.42 -20.62 -3.83
C GLN A 172 4.01 -20.42 -3.29
N LEU A 173 3.78 -19.41 -2.44
CA LEU A 173 2.46 -19.07 -1.93
C LEU A 173 1.62 -18.45 -3.05
N ASP A 174 2.22 -17.55 -3.82
CA ASP A 174 1.57 -16.87 -4.95
C ASP A 174 1.18 -17.87 -6.04
N LYS A 175 2.05 -18.85 -6.35
CA LYS A 175 1.69 -19.96 -7.26
C LYS A 175 0.51 -20.79 -6.76
N LYS A 176 0.42 -21.08 -5.45
CA LYS A 176 -0.72 -21.82 -4.89
C LYS A 176 -2.01 -21.00 -4.97
N LYS A 177 -1.94 -19.70 -4.66
CA LYS A 177 -3.06 -18.75 -4.81
C LYS A 177 -3.51 -18.65 -6.26
N ALA A 178 -2.60 -18.34 -7.18
CA ALA A 178 -2.89 -18.20 -8.61
C ALA A 178 -3.48 -19.48 -9.22
N ASN A 179 -2.97 -20.67 -8.86
CA ASN A 179 -3.52 -21.94 -9.32
C ASN A 179 -4.96 -22.18 -8.82
N TRP A 180 -5.24 -21.89 -7.54
CA TRP A 180 -6.60 -22.02 -7.02
C TRP A 180 -7.56 -21.03 -7.69
N LEU A 181 -7.16 -19.75 -7.81
CA LEU A 181 -7.95 -18.71 -8.48
C LEU A 181 -8.26 -19.09 -9.94
N LYS A 182 -7.24 -19.55 -10.68
CA LYS A 182 -7.38 -20.04 -12.06
C LYS A 182 -8.35 -21.21 -12.14
N ASN A 183 -8.25 -22.19 -11.25
CA ASN A 183 -9.13 -23.36 -11.25
C ASN A 183 -10.59 -22.96 -10.93
N THR A 184 -10.81 -22.08 -9.96
CA THR A 184 -12.15 -21.57 -9.60
C THR A 184 -12.79 -20.79 -10.75
N LEU A 185 -12.04 -19.87 -11.37
CA LEU A 185 -12.55 -19.09 -12.50
C LEU A 185 -12.76 -19.94 -13.75
N ASN A 186 -11.88 -20.91 -14.04
CA ASN A 186 -12.05 -21.84 -15.16
C ASN A 186 -13.23 -22.79 -14.96
N GLY A 187 -13.52 -23.21 -13.72
CA GLY A 187 -14.71 -23.99 -13.40
C GLY A 187 -16.00 -23.24 -13.74
N LEU A 188 -16.05 -21.95 -13.39
CA LEU A 188 -17.18 -21.07 -13.75
C LEU A 188 -17.28 -20.84 -15.26
N HIS A 189 -16.15 -20.64 -15.96
CA HIS A 189 -16.14 -20.58 -17.43
C HIS A 189 -16.71 -21.84 -18.08
N ALA A 190 -16.39 -23.03 -17.55
CA ALA A 190 -16.96 -24.28 -18.03
C ALA A 190 -18.48 -24.36 -17.78
N SER A 191 -18.96 -23.89 -16.63
CA SER A 191 -20.41 -23.78 -16.36
C SER A 191 -21.11 -22.82 -17.32
N VAL A 192 -20.53 -21.65 -17.62
CA VAL A 192 -21.05 -20.70 -18.62
C VAL A 192 -21.09 -21.32 -20.01
N ALA A 193 -20.00 -21.95 -20.44
CA ALA A 193 -19.90 -22.60 -21.75
C ALA A 193 -20.89 -23.76 -21.92
N SER A 194 -21.30 -24.41 -20.82
CA SER A 194 -22.35 -25.44 -20.80
C SER A 194 -23.79 -24.89 -20.88
N GLY A 195 -23.98 -23.58 -21.05
CA GLY A 195 -25.29 -22.93 -21.17
C GLY A 195 -25.96 -22.58 -19.84
N SER A 196 -25.26 -22.73 -18.70
CA SER A 196 -25.79 -22.33 -17.40
C SER A 196 -25.77 -20.80 -17.27
N LYS A 197 -26.94 -20.20 -17.05
CA LYS A 197 -27.08 -18.76 -16.77
C LYS A 197 -26.45 -18.45 -15.40
N ILE A 198 -25.43 -17.58 -15.36
CA ILE A 198 -24.88 -17.06 -14.10
C ILE A 198 -25.85 -16.02 -13.53
N ASP A 199 -26.23 -16.20 -12.27
CA ASP A 199 -26.98 -15.22 -11.50
C ASP A 199 -26.03 -14.32 -10.67
N TYR A 200 -26.49 -13.11 -10.37
CA TYR A 200 -25.73 -12.13 -9.58
C TYR A 200 -25.37 -12.65 -8.17
N CYS A 201 -26.27 -13.44 -7.56
CA CYS A 201 -26.03 -14.10 -6.27
C CYS A 201 -24.79 -15.02 -6.31
N THR A 202 -24.58 -15.76 -7.41
CA THR A 202 -23.42 -16.64 -7.56
C THR A 202 -22.10 -15.85 -7.63
N LEU A 203 -22.12 -14.65 -8.20
CA LEU A 203 -20.95 -13.75 -8.22
C LEU A 203 -20.68 -13.09 -6.86
N LEU A 204 -21.72 -12.76 -6.10
CA LEU A 204 -21.61 -12.31 -4.71
C LEU A 204 -20.99 -13.40 -3.84
N ASP A 205 -21.55 -14.61 -3.85
CA ASP A 205 -21.02 -15.79 -3.14
C ASP A 205 -19.57 -16.09 -3.52
N LEU A 206 -19.21 -15.89 -4.79
CA LEU A 206 -17.82 -16.02 -5.25
C LEU A 206 -16.93 -14.94 -4.66
N SER A 207 -17.32 -13.66 -4.73
CA SER A 207 -16.54 -12.55 -4.16
C SER A 207 -16.36 -12.68 -2.64
N ASP A 208 -17.37 -13.19 -1.93
CA ASP A 208 -17.27 -13.54 -0.52
C ASP A 208 -16.21 -14.64 -0.29
N LYS A 209 -16.29 -15.75 -1.04
CA LYS A 209 -15.30 -16.85 -0.99
C LYS A 209 -13.88 -16.39 -1.36
N LEU A 210 -13.73 -15.46 -2.31
CA LEU A 210 -12.43 -14.87 -2.66
C LEU A 210 -11.88 -14.03 -1.49
N TYR A 211 -12.71 -13.17 -0.91
CA TYR A 211 -12.32 -12.31 0.20
C TYR A 211 -11.94 -13.12 1.46
N GLU A 212 -12.72 -14.14 1.81
CA GLU A 212 -12.41 -15.05 2.92
C GLU A 212 -11.11 -15.85 2.73
N LYS A 213 -10.74 -16.14 1.48
CA LYS A 213 -9.45 -16.77 1.14
C LYS A 213 -8.28 -15.77 1.06
N GLY A 214 -8.53 -14.48 1.30
CA GLY A 214 -7.51 -13.43 1.30
C GLY A 214 -6.97 -13.10 -0.09
N TYR A 215 -7.85 -13.09 -1.10
CA TYR A 215 -7.61 -12.40 -2.37
C TYR A 215 -8.06 -10.93 -2.28
N SER A 216 -7.66 -10.13 -3.25
CA SER A 216 -8.04 -8.74 -3.48
C SER A 216 -8.49 -8.55 -4.94
N GLY A 217 -9.09 -7.41 -5.26
CA GLY A 217 -9.36 -7.02 -6.64
C GLY A 217 -8.09 -6.83 -7.48
N LEU A 218 -6.92 -6.64 -6.86
CA LEU A 218 -5.64 -6.65 -7.57
C LEU A 218 -5.30 -8.06 -8.10
N ASP A 219 -5.52 -9.11 -7.32
CA ASP A 219 -5.28 -10.49 -7.76
C ASP A 219 -6.18 -10.86 -8.97
N LEU A 220 -7.41 -10.34 -9.00
CA LEU A 220 -8.32 -10.50 -10.15
C LEU A 220 -7.85 -9.71 -11.39
N MET A 221 -7.38 -8.47 -11.22
CA MET A 221 -6.83 -7.69 -12.33
C MET A 221 -5.54 -8.31 -12.88
N GLU A 222 -4.64 -8.81 -12.02
CA GLU A 222 -3.43 -9.53 -12.41
C GLU A 222 -3.76 -10.83 -13.14
N TYR A 223 -4.78 -11.57 -12.68
CA TYR A 223 -5.30 -12.74 -13.39
C TYR A 223 -5.78 -12.38 -14.80
N ILE A 224 -6.62 -11.34 -14.95
CA ILE A 224 -7.11 -10.88 -16.26
C ILE A 224 -5.93 -10.42 -17.14
N GLN A 225 -4.93 -9.73 -16.57
CA GLN A 225 -3.71 -9.32 -17.26
C GLN A 225 -2.89 -10.52 -17.76
N ALA A 226 -2.93 -11.68 -17.09
CA ALA A 226 -2.21 -12.89 -17.49
C ALA A 226 -2.88 -13.72 -18.62
N ILE A 227 -4.15 -13.44 -18.96
CA ILE A 227 -4.88 -14.17 -20.02
C ILE A 227 -4.37 -13.75 -21.42
N PRO A 228 -4.12 -14.68 -22.36
CA PRO A 228 -3.73 -14.32 -23.72
C PRO A 228 -4.82 -13.54 -24.47
N LEU A 229 -4.39 -12.63 -25.35
CA LEU A 229 -5.28 -11.82 -26.19
C LEU A 229 -6.13 -12.74 -27.09
N GLY A 230 -7.46 -12.62 -26.99
CA GLY A 230 -8.42 -13.47 -27.70
C GLY A 230 -9.06 -14.59 -26.88
N ALA A 231 -8.64 -14.82 -25.63
CA ALA A 231 -9.21 -15.86 -24.75
C ALA A 231 -10.23 -15.34 -23.71
N LEU A 232 -10.83 -14.16 -23.94
CA LEU A 232 -12.08 -13.78 -23.28
C LEU A 232 -13.22 -14.58 -23.92
N PRO A 233 -14.14 -15.19 -23.15
CA PRO A 233 -15.15 -16.09 -23.71
C PRO A 233 -16.11 -15.35 -24.64
N PRO A 234 -16.47 -15.93 -25.81
CA PRO A 234 -17.55 -15.39 -26.65
C PRO A 234 -18.92 -15.58 -25.98
N CYS A 235 -19.85 -14.66 -26.30
CA CYS A 235 -21.10 -14.46 -25.60
C CYS A 235 -22.12 -15.63 -25.73
N PRO A 236 -22.76 -16.10 -24.63
CA PRO A 236 -23.90 -17.02 -24.71
C PRO A 236 -25.22 -16.38 -25.16
N ARG A 237 -25.32 -15.04 -25.17
CA ARG A 237 -26.60 -14.31 -25.21
C ARG A 237 -27.07 -13.83 -26.59
N THR A 238 -26.30 -14.10 -27.64
CA THR A 238 -26.64 -13.64 -29.01
C THR A 238 -27.73 -14.51 -29.69
N GLN A 239 -28.15 -15.63 -29.10
CA GLN A 239 -29.09 -16.58 -29.74
C GLN A 239 -30.58 -16.32 -29.45
N GLU A 240 -30.97 -15.52 -28.44
CA GLU A 240 -32.39 -15.30 -28.11
C GLU A 240 -33.06 -14.14 -28.87
N GLN A 241 -32.31 -13.25 -29.53
CA GLN A 241 -32.88 -12.06 -30.19
C GLN A 241 -33.15 -12.21 -31.69
N THR A 242 -32.56 -13.19 -32.37
CA THR A 242 -32.77 -13.41 -33.83
C THR A 242 -34.04 -14.19 -34.16
N ALA A 243 -34.74 -14.77 -33.17
CA ALA A 243 -35.89 -15.65 -33.37
C ALA A 243 -37.28 -14.98 -33.21
N LYS A 244 -37.35 -13.65 -33.13
CA LYS A 244 -38.61 -12.90 -32.86
C LYS A 244 -38.94 -11.78 -33.86
N ILE A 245 -38.28 -11.74 -35.02
CA ILE A 245 -38.46 -10.67 -36.02
C ILE A 245 -39.31 -11.12 -37.22
N ASP A 246 -39.32 -12.42 -37.56
CA ASP A 246 -40.22 -12.98 -38.59
C ASP A 246 -41.56 -13.44 -37.99
N MET A 247 -42.53 -12.52 -37.86
CA MET A 247 -43.99 -12.75 -37.98
C MET A 247 -44.81 -11.52 -37.51
N SER A 248 -44.89 -10.46 -38.33
CA SER A 248 -46.08 -9.57 -38.40
C SER A 248 -45.91 -8.47 -39.47
N GLN A 249 -46.25 -8.76 -40.73
CA GLN A 249 -46.58 -7.75 -41.74
C GLN A 249 -47.68 -8.26 -42.66
N THR A 250 -48.92 -7.79 -42.42
CA THR A 250 -50.01 -7.69 -43.40
C THR A 250 -50.92 -6.56 -42.93
N ASP A 251 -51.05 -5.53 -43.78
CA ASP A 251 -52.22 -4.66 -43.98
C ASP A 251 -52.71 -3.80 -42.77
N ASP A 252 -53.31 -2.62 -42.93
CA ASP A 252 -53.73 -1.92 -44.15
C ASP A 252 -53.71 -0.38 -43.98
N THR A 253 -54.08 0.32 -45.05
CA THR A 253 -54.05 1.78 -45.30
C THR A 253 -54.96 2.68 -44.43
N ASP A 254 -54.61 3.97 -44.35
CA ASP A 254 -55.38 5.04 -43.66
C ASP A 254 -55.24 6.40 -44.41
N PRO A 255 -56.33 7.11 -44.74
CA PRO A 255 -56.28 8.58 -44.89
C PRO A 255 -57.61 9.32 -44.49
N PRO A 256 -57.64 10.67 -44.43
CA PRO A 256 -56.76 11.59 -43.71
C PRO A 256 -57.55 12.62 -42.84
N LYS A 257 -56.86 13.48 -42.08
CA LYS A 257 -57.46 14.46 -41.14
C LYS A 257 -58.22 15.64 -41.78
N GLN A 258 -59.24 16.12 -41.06
CA GLN A 258 -59.74 17.51 -41.12
C GLN A 258 -59.80 18.13 -39.70
N SER A 259 -59.69 19.46 -39.63
CA SER A 259 -59.80 20.34 -38.44
C SER A 259 -61.03 21.27 -38.62
N PRO A 260 -61.33 22.30 -37.79
CA PRO A 260 -60.81 22.70 -36.45
C PRO A 260 -61.95 23.13 -35.44
N GLY A 261 -61.57 23.78 -34.33
CA GLY A 261 -62.45 24.59 -33.45
C GLY A 261 -62.73 23.95 -32.07
N ASP A 262 -62.94 24.69 -30.98
CA ASP A 262 -62.78 26.13 -30.70
C ASP A 262 -62.83 26.38 -29.18
N ALA A 263 -62.46 27.59 -28.73
CA ALA A 263 -62.81 28.19 -27.42
C ALA A 263 -62.22 27.61 -26.09
N VAL A 264 -62.06 28.34 -24.96
CA VAL A 264 -61.94 29.79 -24.63
C VAL A 264 -61.39 29.93 -23.18
N ASP A 265 -60.85 31.11 -22.87
CA ASP A 265 -60.61 31.73 -21.55
C ASP A 265 -59.37 31.42 -20.66
N SER A 266 -59.03 32.46 -19.90
CA SER A 266 -57.93 32.63 -18.91
C SER A 266 -58.59 33.04 -17.55
N PRO A 267 -57.95 33.66 -16.52
CA PRO A 267 -56.54 34.06 -16.33
C PRO A 267 -55.96 33.85 -14.90
N ALA A 268 -54.81 34.51 -14.65
CA ALA A 268 -54.13 34.80 -13.38
C ALA A 268 -53.27 33.67 -12.75
N GLY A 269 -52.03 33.91 -12.33
CA GLY A 269 -51.20 35.13 -12.46
C GLY A 269 -49.90 35.09 -11.64
N ILE A 270 -49.17 36.22 -11.64
CA ILE A 270 -47.97 36.56 -10.83
C ILE A 270 -46.61 36.12 -11.41
N GLU A 271 -45.74 37.12 -11.56
CA GLU A 271 -44.38 37.17 -12.14
C GLU A 271 -43.52 38.14 -11.26
N PRO A 272 -42.23 38.44 -11.55
CA PRO A 272 -41.20 37.50 -12.05
C PRO A 272 -39.86 37.25 -11.25
N PRO A 273 -39.06 38.21 -10.74
CA PRO A 273 -37.73 38.37 -11.36
C PRO A 273 -36.49 38.53 -10.44
N LYS A 274 -35.32 38.03 -10.91
CA LYS A 274 -34.10 38.79 -11.32
C LYS A 274 -32.80 37.95 -11.30
N GLN A 275 -31.84 38.38 -12.12
CA GLN A 275 -30.59 37.68 -12.50
C GLN A 275 -29.32 38.39 -12.00
N SER A 276 -28.19 37.67 -12.04
CA SER A 276 -26.81 38.19 -12.26
C SER A 276 -26.15 39.00 -11.10
N PRO A 277 -24.82 39.26 -11.09
CA PRO A 277 -23.82 39.07 -12.16
C PRO A 277 -22.47 38.41 -11.77
N SER A 278 -21.59 38.29 -12.77
CA SER A 278 -20.18 37.87 -12.68
C SER A 278 -19.27 38.90 -11.97
N PRO A 279 -18.01 38.52 -11.69
CA PRO A 279 -16.90 39.40 -12.07
C PRO A 279 -15.72 38.68 -12.74
N ALA A 280 -14.93 39.43 -13.52
CA ALA A 280 -13.68 38.99 -14.14
C ALA A 280 -12.49 39.81 -13.60
N GLY A 281 -11.28 39.25 -13.64
CA GLY A 281 -10.05 40.03 -13.43
C GLY A 281 -8.77 39.21 -13.20
N ILE A 282 -7.63 39.83 -13.55
CA ILE A 282 -6.22 39.50 -13.22
C ILE A 282 -5.45 38.61 -14.24
N GLU A 283 -4.81 39.29 -15.21
CA GLU A 283 -3.48 39.00 -15.80
C GLU A 283 -2.35 39.32 -14.77
N PRO A 284 -1.03 38.96 -14.90
CA PRO A 284 -0.18 38.98 -16.13
C PRO A 284 0.97 37.90 -16.12
N PRO A 285 2.18 38.03 -16.76
CA PRO A 285 2.68 38.86 -17.89
C PRO A 285 3.36 38.07 -19.05
N LYS A 286 3.89 38.79 -20.06
CA LYS A 286 4.53 38.30 -21.31
C LYS A 286 6.07 38.37 -21.32
N GLN A 287 6.74 37.49 -22.09
CA GLN A 287 8.02 37.66 -22.84
C GLN A 287 7.97 36.70 -24.06
N SER A 288 8.12 37.04 -25.36
CA SER A 288 9.21 37.66 -26.17
C SER A 288 10.54 36.88 -26.14
N HIS A 289 11.26 36.56 -27.23
CA HIS A 289 11.11 36.82 -28.69
C HIS A 289 12.10 35.94 -29.51
N GLY A 290 11.85 35.73 -30.82
CA GLY A 290 12.86 35.32 -31.84
C GLY A 290 12.97 33.81 -32.16
N GLY A 291 13.24 33.37 -33.39
CA GLY A 291 13.32 34.11 -34.67
C GLY A 291 14.08 33.32 -35.77
N GLY A 292 13.48 33.21 -36.97
CA GLY A 292 14.09 32.64 -38.20
C GLY A 292 13.99 31.10 -38.34
N GLY A 293 13.73 30.51 -39.51
CA GLY A 293 13.39 31.08 -40.82
C GLY A 293 14.01 30.31 -42.00
N ALA A 294 13.26 29.41 -42.65
CA ALA A 294 13.59 28.85 -43.97
C ALA A 294 12.36 28.16 -44.63
N GLU A 295 11.92 28.73 -45.75
CA GLU A 295 11.08 28.15 -46.83
C GLU A 295 11.86 28.44 -48.16
N PRO A 296 11.52 27.97 -49.39
CA PRO A 296 10.30 27.30 -49.90
C PRO A 296 10.68 26.00 -50.71
N PRO A 297 9.93 25.41 -51.69
CA PRO A 297 8.65 25.80 -52.32
C PRO A 297 7.57 24.70 -52.51
N LYS A 298 6.49 25.13 -53.20
CA LYS A 298 5.13 24.55 -53.24
C LYS A 298 4.89 23.47 -54.31
N GLN A 299 4.03 22.51 -54.00
CA GLN A 299 3.01 21.77 -54.81
C GLN A 299 2.50 20.60 -53.94
N SER A 300 1.27 20.09 -53.99
CA SER A 300 -0.01 20.43 -54.65
C SER A 300 -1.18 19.85 -53.83
N HIS A 301 -2.45 20.19 -54.12
CA HIS A 301 -3.62 19.60 -53.45
C HIS A 301 -3.78 18.08 -53.71
N GLY A 302 -4.37 17.37 -52.72
CA GLY A 302 -5.13 16.14 -52.95
C GLY A 302 -4.80 14.96 -52.02
N GLY A 303 -5.81 14.42 -51.33
CA GLY A 303 -5.75 13.12 -50.65
C GLY A 303 -5.97 13.17 -49.14
N GLY A 304 -7.20 12.91 -48.69
CA GLY A 304 -7.49 12.66 -47.28
C GLY A 304 -7.01 11.27 -46.86
N GLY A 305 -5.92 11.21 -46.10
CA GLY A 305 -5.47 9.98 -45.45
C GLY A 305 -6.08 9.85 -44.05
N GLN A 306 -6.86 8.79 -43.82
CA GLN A 306 -7.38 8.48 -42.48
C GLN A 306 -6.22 8.21 -41.51
N VAL A 307 -6.16 8.94 -40.41
CA VAL A 307 -5.25 8.59 -39.30
C VAL A 307 -5.78 7.33 -38.65
N GLN A 308 -5.14 6.21 -38.95
CA GLN A 308 -5.55 4.90 -38.47
C GLN A 308 -5.25 4.78 -36.97
N GLN A 309 -6.26 5.06 -36.13
CA GLN A 309 -6.19 4.80 -34.69
C GLN A 309 -5.89 3.31 -34.49
N MET A 310 -4.74 3.00 -33.89
CA MET A 310 -4.49 1.67 -33.37
C MET A 310 -5.44 1.41 -32.21
N ALA A 311 -6.51 0.67 -32.46
CA ALA A 311 -7.45 0.27 -31.43
C ALA A 311 -6.73 -0.56 -30.36
N GLU A 312 -6.60 -0.01 -29.15
CA GLU A 312 -6.07 -0.76 -28.02
C GLU A 312 -6.95 -2.00 -27.76
N PRO A 313 -6.37 -3.19 -27.46
CA PRO A 313 -7.18 -4.38 -27.28
C PRO A 313 -8.19 -4.22 -26.13
N PRO A 314 -9.42 -4.76 -26.25
CA PRO A 314 -10.52 -4.57 -25.30
C PRO A 314 -10.14 -4.86 -23.83
N LYS A 315 -9.22 -5.80 -23.63
CA LYS A 315 -8.61 -6.15 -22.34
C LYS A 315 -7.93 -4.99 -21.62
N TYR A 316 -7.17 -4.14 -22.32
CA TYR A 316 -6.40 -3.07 -21.68
C TYR A 316 -7.30 -1.90 -21.28
N GLN A 317 -8.29 -1.56 -22.11
CA GLN A 317 -9.35 -0.60 -21.80
C GLN A 317 -10.14 -1.03 -20.54
N LEU A 318 -10.44 -2.33 -20.41
CA LEU A 318 -11.10 -2.88 -19.22
C LEU A 318 -10.23 -2.76 -17.95
N LEU A 319 -8.94 -3.13 -18.03
CA LEU A 319 -8.00 -3.00 -16.91
C LEU A 319 -7.81 -1.53 -16.47
N LEU A 320 -7.69 -0.59 -17.43
CA LEU A 320 -7.64 0.84 -17.15
C LEU A 320 -8.91 1.34 -16.46
N THR A 321 -10.07 0.81 -16.84
CA THR A 321 -11.36 1.12 -16.20
C THR A 321 -11.39 0.63 -14.76
N PHE A 322 -10.99 -0.62 -14.50
CA PHE A 322 -10.89 -1.17 -13.13
C PHE A 322 -9.90 -0.36 -12.26
N HIS A 323 -8.75 0.06 -12.80
CA HIS A 323 -7.79 0.90 -12.08
C HIS A 323 -8.34 2.29 -11.74
N LYS A 324 -9.13 2.91 -12.61
CA LYS A 324 -9.81 4.19 -12.34
C LYS A 324 -10.88 4.02 -11.25
N VAL A 325 -11.79 3.07 -11.46
CA VAL A 325 -12.97 2.83 -10.62
C VAL A 325 -12.61 2.34 -9.22
N LYS A 326 -11.47 1.63 -9.04
CA LYS A 326 -11.01 1.12 -7.73
C LYS A 326 -11.03 2.18 -6.61
N LYS A 327 -10.73 3.44 -6.92
CA LYS A 327 -10.66 4.52 -5.91
C LYS A 327 -12.00 4.86 -5.27
N GLU A 328 -13.11 4.60 -5.97
CA GLU A 328 -14.47 4.89 -5.50
C GLU A 328 -15.01 3.79 -4.56
N PHE A 329 -14.47 2.58 -4.65
CA PHE A 329 -14.93 1.43 -3.86
C PHE A 329 -14.32 1.43 -2.45
N ARG A 330 -15.17 1.64 -1.44
CA ARG A 330 -14.82 1.46 -0.02
C ARG A 330 -14.90 0.01 0.47
N ASN A 331 -15.55 -0.87 -0.28
CA ASN A 331 -15.74 -2.28 0.05
C ASN A 331 -15.11 -3.16 -1.04
N GLU A 332 -14.05 -3.89 -0.68
CA GLU A 332 -13.29 -4.74 -1.60
C GLU A 332 -14.15 -5.88 -2.18
N LYS A 333 -15.12 -6.41 -1.42
CA LYS A 333 -16.04 -7.46 -1.92
C LYS A 333 -16.87 -6.95 -3.09
N LEU A 334 -17.47 -5.76 -2.96
CA LEU A 334 -18.22 -5.12 -4.04
C LEU A 334 -17.32 -4.83 -5.26
N PHE A 335 -16.05 -4.45 -5.03
CA PHE A 335 -15.08 -4.23 -6.12
C PHE A 335 -14.73 -5.54 -6.85
N MET A 336 -14.59 -6.66 -6.11
CA MET A 336 -14.46 -7.98 -6.72
C MET A 336 -15.73 -8.37 -7.50
N THR A 337 -16.92 -8.21 -6.94
CA THR A 337 -18.19 -8.50 -7.63
C THR A 337 -18.30 -7.67 -8.91
N PHE A 338 -17.89 -6.40 -8.88
CA PHE A 338 -17.83 -5.50 -10.04
C PHE A 338 -16.88 -6.04 -11.13
N ILE A 339 -15.63 -6.38 -10.79
CA ILE A 339 -14.68 -7.00 -11.75
C ILE A 339 -15.26 -8.30 -12.34
N LEU A 340 -15.81 -9.17 -11.49
CA LEU A 340 -16.39 -10.45 -11.90
C LEU A 340 -17.62 -10.27 -12.79
N ASN A 341 -18.46 -9.26 -12.54
CA ASN A 341 -19.63 -8.94 -13.36
C ASN A 341 -19.20 -8.50 -14.77
N PHE A 342 -18.23 -7.60 -14.88
CA PHE A 342 -17.67 -7.20 -16.18
C PHE A 342 -16.91 -8.34 -16.88
N TYR A 343 -16.38 -9.31 -16.14
CA TYR A 343 -15.64 -10.44 -16.70
C TYR A 343 -16.52 -11.63 -17.12
N PHE A 344 -17.70 -11.80 -16.54
CA PHE A 344 -18.61 -12.94 -16.82
C PHE A 344 -19.99 -12.56 -17.40
N LEU A 345 -20.52 -11.35 -17.16
CA LEU A 345 -21.91 -10.98 -17.47
C LEU A 345 -22.08 -9.81 -18.44
N ARG A 346 -21.10 -8.90 -18.54
CA ARG A 346 -21.20 -7.69 -19.39
C ARG A 346 -20.49 -7.89 -20.72
N SER A 347 -21.22 -7.75 -21.83
CA SER A 347 -20.74 -8.00 -23.19
C SER A 347 -20.31 -6.74 -23.95
N ASP A 348 -20.78 -5.56 -23.56
CA ASP A 348 -20.43 -4.29 -24.21
C ASP A 348 -19.39 -3.50 -23.42
N LEU A 349 -18.41 -2.97 -24.16
CA LEU A 349 -17.42 -2.00 -23.70
C LEU A 349 -17.88 -0.55 -23.90
N ASP A 350 -19.09 -0.34 -24.40
CA ASP A 350 -19.69 0.98 -24.54
C ASP A 350 -19.96 1.59 -23.16
N LEU A 351 -19.08 2.52 -22.80
CA LEU A 351 -18.99 3.20 -21.51
C LEU A 351 -20.16 4.14 -21.22
N GLU A 352 -21.11 4.31 -22.14
CA GLU A 352 -22.22 5.26 -22.05
C GLU A 352 -23.18 4.95 -20.87
N ASN A 353 -23.23 3.70 -20.42
CA ASN A 353 -24.07 3.28 -19.28
C ASN A 353 -23.24 2.75 -18.09
N ILE A 354 -22.28 3.54 -17.61
CA ILE A 354 -21.87 3.53 -16.19
C ILE A 354 -22.63 4.64 -15.46
N SER A 355 -23.94 4.44 -15.32
CA SER A 355 -24.72 5.20 -14.33
C SER A 355 -24.41 4.64 -12.95
N PHE A 356 -23.95 5.49 -12.04
CA PHE A 356 -23.74 5.13 -10.64
C PHE A 356 -25.11 4.95 -9.94
N MET A 357 -25.36 3.75 -9.43
CA MET A 357 -26.37 3.46 -8.39
C MET A 357 -25.65 2.97 -7.14
#